data_AF-A0A820B2P1-F1
#
_entry.id   AF-A0A820B2P1-F1
#
_cell.length_a   1.000
_cell.length_b   1.000
_cell.length_c   1.000
_cell.angle_alpha   90.00
_cell.angle_beta   90.00
_cell.angle_gamma   90.00
#
_symmetry.space_group_name_H-M   'P 1'
#
loop_
_entity.id
_entity.type
_entity.pdbx_description
1 polymer ?
#
loop_
_entity_poly.entity_id
_entity_poly.type
_entity_poly.pdbx_seq_one_letter_code
_entity_poly.pdbx_strand_id
1 'polypeptide(L)'
;MYYSNIFYRHEWGYKYWTRIVRYLITCIIVFVLAVPVDLSSAITLSLTYVAKKMASDNNLVCHLDTCETIGNIGTICSNKTEILTINHMTVVQIYVGEKYWKNIENSIKTKEIIIPANTKEILFESVSINSSYSSILLPSIGEGTLSKQIGNQIDCSLLNFINTLDGNYNEIRKSKIILKKCNTILNRNGDIIPFSHVDYDHLVQTVIEPMTCDGLDTICIAYRDFSSDDLPAWNNETSVVDQ
;
A
#
# COMPACT_ATOMS: atom_id res chain seq x y z
N MET A 1 77.67 -19.81 72.30
CA MET A 1 76.67 -18.94 72.92
C MET A 1 75.55 -18.74 71.91
N TYR A 2 74.39 -19.35 72.16
CA TYR A 2 73.26 -19.42 71.22
C TYR A 2 72.61 -18.04 71.04
N TYR A 3 72.45 -17.61 69.78
CA TYR A 3 71.54 -16.53 69.40
C TYR A 3 70.11 -17.09 69.35
N SER A 4 69.32 -16.84 70.38
CA SER A 4 67.89 -17.12 70.38
C SER A 4 67.12 -15.92 69.82
N ASN A 5 66.73 -16.01 68.54
CA ASN A 5 65.71 -15.16 67.94
C ASN A 5 64.37 -15.40 68.64
N ILE A 6 64.00 -14.52 69.57
CA ILE A 6 62.70 -14.52 70.22
C ILE A 6 61.70 -13.87 69.26
N PHE A 7 61.05 -14.71 68.44
CA PHE A 7 59.87 -14.36 67.66
C PHE A 7 58.72 -14.11 68.64
N TYR A 8 58.39 -12.84 68.91
CA TYR A 8 57.18 -12.48 69.66
C TYR A 8 55.95 -12.86 68.83
N ARG A 9 55.31 -13.97 69.18
CA ARG A 9 53.99 -14.36 68.66
C ARG A 9 52.95 -13.45 69.30
N HIS A 10 52.61 -12.35 68.64
CA HIS A 10 51.57 -11.44 69.13
C HIS A 10 50.21 -12.17 69.04
N GLU A 11 49.60 -12.48 70.18
CA GLU A 11 48.27 -13.10 70.20
C GLU A 11 47.24 -12.10 69.66
N TRP A 12 46.55 -12.49 68.59
CA TRP A 12 45.55 -11.65 67.94
C TRP A 12 44.30 -11.58 68.82
N GLY A 13 44.20 -10.53 69.62
CA GLY A 13 43.00 -10.27 70.42
C GLY A 13 41.77 -10.14 69.53
N TYR A 14 40.61 -10.60 70.02
CA TYR A 14 39.32 -10.59 69.32
C TYR A 14 38.96 -9.22 68.70
N LYS A 15 39.45 -8.12 69.28
CA LYS A 15 39.29 -6.73 68.78
C LYS A 15 39.93 -6.47 67.41
N TYR A 16 41.00 -7.18 67.05
CA TYR A 16 41.65 -7.04 65.73
C TYR A 16 40.89 -7.81 64.65
N TRP A 17 40.42 -9.02 65.00
CA TRP A 17 39.56 -9.82 64.13
C TRP A 17 38.26 -9.11 63.78
N THR A 18 37.59 -8.51 64.76
CA THR A 18 36.36 -7.75 64.51
C THR A 18 36.59 -6.51 63.65
N ARG A 19 37.75 -5.86 63.74
CA ARG A 19 38.12 -4.74 62.86
C ARG A 19 38.33 -5.17 61.41
N ILE A 20 39.05 -6.26 61.18
CA ILE A 20 39.29 -6.79 59.83
C ILE A 20 37.96 -7.22 59.18
N VAL A 21 37.12 -7.95 59.91
CA VAL A 21 35.80 -8.37 59.43
C VAL A 21 34.95 -7.14 59.09
N ARG A 22 35.00 -6.10 59.92
CA ARG A 22 34.26 -4.86 59.66
C ARG A 22 34.74 -4.13 58.41
N TYR A 23 36.06 -4.02 58.18
CA TYR A 23 36.59 -3.44 56.94
C TYR A 23 36.22 -4.26 55.71
N LEU A 24 36.26 -5.59 55.82
CA LEU A 24 35.86 -6.50 54.75
C LEU A 24 34.38 -6.34 54.40
N ILE A 25 33.50 -6.28 55.40
CA ILE A 25 32.06 -6.02 55.20
C ILE A 25 31.85 -4.67 54.52
N THR A 26 32.54 -3.61 54.96
CA THR A 26 32.44 -2.28 54.32
C THR A 26 32.92 -2.30 52.87
N CYS A 27 34.02 -2.99 52.55
CA CYS A 27 34.48 -3.17 51.17
C CYS A 27 33.44 -3.88 50.30
N ILE A 28 32.83 -4.96 50.82
CA ILE A 28 31.79 -5.71 50.09
C ILE A 28 30.57 -4.82 49.82
N ILE A 29 30.13 -4.02 50.80
CA ILE A 29 29.00 -3.10 50.64
C ILE A 29 29.29 -2.05 49.56
N VAL A 30 30.47 -1.42 49.58
CA VAL A 30 30.85 -0.44 48.56
C VAL A 30 30.93 -1.07 47.17
N PHE A 31 31.44 -2.29 47.05
CA PHE A 31 31.49 -3.02 45.78
C PHE A 31 30.09 -3.30 45.21
N VAL A 32 29.15 -3.75 46.05
CA VAL A 32 27.76 -4.01 45.64
C VAL A 32 27.05 -2.70 45.25
N LEU A 33 27.25 -1.62 46.00
CA LEU A 33 26.67 -0.31 45.68
C LEU A 33 27.24 0.30 44.39
N ALA A 34 28.47 -0.05 44.01
CA ALA A 34 29.10 0.44 42.80
C ALA A 34 28.56 -0.20 41.51
N VAL A 35 27.94 -1.39 41.59
CA VAL A 35 27.36 -2.10 40.45
C VAL A 35 25.84 -2.12 40.56
N PRO A 36 25.12 -1.19 39.91
CA PRO A 36 23.67 -1.12 40.01
C PRO A 36 23.00 -2.23 39.17
N VAL A 37 22.87 -3.42 39.76
CA VAL A 37 22.22 -4.60 39.13
C VAL A 37 20.75 -4.33 38.76
N ASP A 38 20.07 -3.48 39.55
CA ASP A 38 18.65 -3.17 39.37
C ASP A 38 18.36 -2.27 38.16
N LEU A 39 19.36 -1.54 37.66
CA LEU A 39 19.18 -0.60 36.55
C LEU A 39 18.79 -1.33 35.25
N SER A 40 19.49 -2.41 34.91
CA SER A 40 19.21 -3.19 33.70
C SER A 40 17.85 -3.89 33.74
N SER A 41 17.40 -4.27 34.95
CA SER A 41 16.08 -4.89 35.15
C SER A 41 14.95 -3.87 34.99
N ALA A 42 15.11 -2.67 35.56
CA ALA A 42 14.15 -1.59 35.44
C ALA A 42 13.95 -1.13 33.99
N ILE A 43 15.05 -1.03 33.22
CA ILE A 43 15.00 -0.66 31.79
C ILE A 43 14.22 -1.72 30.99
N THR A 44 14.55 -3.00 31.18
CA THR A 44 13.86 -4.11 30.50
C THR A 44 12.36 -4.13 30.80
N LEU A 45 11.98 -3.88 32.06
CA LEU A 45 10.57 -3.84 32.48
C LEU A 45 9.82 -2.66 31.84
N SER A 46 10.45 -1.48 31.81
CA SER A 46 9.89 -0.30 31.15
C SER A 46 9.69 -0.54 29.65
N LEU A 47 10.70 -1.09 28.98
CA LEU A 47 10.68 -1.37 27.54
C LEU A 47 9.64 -2.44 27.18
N THR A 48 9.51 -3.48 28.01
CA THR A 48 8.50 -4.53 27.85
C THR A 48 7.08 -3.99 28.03
N TYR A 49 6.88 -3.06 28.98
CA TYR A 49 5.59 -2.39 29.16
C TYR A 49 5.21 -1.57 27.92
N VAL A 50 6.15 -0.81 27.38
CA VAL A 50 5.95 -0.02 26.15
C VAL A 50 5.62 -0.92 24.96
N ALA A 51 6.37 -2.01 24.76
CA ALA A 51 6.11 -2.97 23.68
C ALA A 51 4.73 -3.64 23.80
N LYS A 52 4.31 -3.98 25.03
CA LYS A 52 2.97 -4.53 25.30
C LYS A 52 1.86 -3.52 24.95
N LYS A 53 2.07 -2.23 25.27
CA LYS A 53 1.13 -1.17 24.90
C LYS A 53 1.06 -0.99 23.38
N MET A 54 2.22 -0.92 22.70
CA MET A 54 2.29 -0.83 21.24
C MET A 54 1.58 -2.01 20.55
N ALA A 55 1.73 -3.22 21.08
CA ALA A 55 1.02 -4.39 20.55
C ALA A 55 -0.51 -4.28 20.68
N SER A 56 -1.01 -3.64 21.75
CA SER A 56 -2.45 -3.34 21.90
C SER A 56 -2.93 -2.32 20.87
N ASP A 57 -2.04 -1.47 20.36
CA ASP A 57 -2.32 -0.47 19.33
C ASP A 57 -2.08 -1.01 17.91
N ASN A 58 -2.09 -2.34 17.73
CA ASN A 58 -1.78 -3.05 16.48
C ASN A 58 -0.35 -2.79 15.93
N ASN A 59 0.58 -2.35 16.77
CA ASN A 59 1.99 -2.20 16.41
C ASN A 59 2.83 -3.29 17.08
N LEU A 60 3.11 -4.37 16.34
CA LEU A 60 3.90 -5.48 16.84
C LEU A 60 5.39 -5.12 16.92
N VAL A 61 5.95 -5.12 18.13
CA VAL A 61 7.38 -4.94 18.36
C VAL A 61 8.05 -6.31 18.53
N CYS A 62 8.87 -6.70 17.56
CA CYS A 62 9.63 -7.96 17.62
C CYS A 62 10.90 -7.87 18.47
N HIS A 63 11.51 -6.68 18.55
CA HIS A 63 12.74 -6.43 19.30
C HIS A 63 12.56 -5.22 20.22
N LEU A 64 12.83 -5.40 21.51
CA LEU A 64 12.62 -4.35 22.52
C LEU A 64 13.51 -3.12 22.26
N ASP A 65 14.73 -3.32 21.78
CA ASP A 65 15.69 -2.24 21.47
C ASP A 65 15.18 -1.31 20.36
N THR A 66 14.25 -1.78 19.52
CA THR A 66 13.60 -0.97 18.49
C THR A 66 12.74 0.14 19.12
N CYS A 67 12.16 -0.07 20.30
CA CYS A 67 11.38 0.96 20.99
C CYS A 67 12.23 2.18 21.37
N GLU A 68 13.48 1.96 21.81
CA GLU A 68 14.42 3.05 22.08
C GLU A 68 14.84 3.74 20.79
N THR A 69 15.14 2.94 19.76
CA THR A 69 15.53 3.46 18.43
C THR A 69 14.44 4.37 17.86
N ILE A 70 13.16 3.96 17.89
CA ILE A 70 12.02 4.74 17.40
C ILE A 70 11.91 6.10 18.11
N GLY A 71 12.19 6.14 19.42
CA GLY A 71 12.18 7.38 20.19
C GLY A 71 13.27 8.38 19.79
N ASN A 72 14.34 7.90 19.14
CA ASN A 72 15.49 8.71 18.72
C ASN A 72 15.57 8.92 17.20
N ILE A 73 14.52 8.58 16.43
CA ILE A 73 14.53 8.75 14.97
C ILE A 73 14.41 10.24 14.61
N GLY A 74 15.33 10.72 13.76
CA GLY A 74 15.27 12.06 13.15
C GLY A 74 14.78 12.08 11.70
N THR A 75 14.65 10.94 11.02
CA THR A 75 14.22 10.85 9.62
C THR A 75 13.49 9.54 9.38
N ILE A 76 12.32 9.62 8.72
CA ILE A 76 11.51 8.46 8.36
C ILE A 76 11.56 8.30 6.84
N CYS A 77 12.06 7.16 6.38
CA CYS A 77 11.99 6.77 4.97
C CYS A 77 10.80 5.81 4.80
N SER A 78 9.74 6.27 4.15
CA SER A 78 8.55 5.46 3.87
C SER A 78 8.46 5.14 2.39
N ASN A 79 8.00 3.92 2.08
CA ASN A 79 7.55 3.59 0.73
C ASN A 79 6.21 4.30 0.45
N LYS A 80 5.87 4.55 -0.82
CA LYS A 80 4.58 5.13 -1.20
C LYS A 80 3.47 4.08 -1.14
N THR A 81 3.64 3.04 -1.94
CA THR A 81 2.64 1.99 -2.17
C THR A 81 2.41 1.17 -0.91
N GLU A 82 1.14 0.92 -0.57
CA GLU A 82 0.66 0.18 0.61
C GLU A 82 1.03 0.75 1.99
N ILE A 83 1.90 1.77 2.07
CA ILE A 83 2.30 2.44 3.31
C ILE A 83 1.65 3.83 3.43
N LEU A 84 1.89 4.72 2.46
CA LEU A 84 1.27 6.05 2.44
C LEU A 84 -0.08 6.03 1.73
N THR A 85 -0.24 5.15 0.74
CA THR A 85 -1.47 5.02 -0.03
C THR A 85 -2.19 3.72 0.33
N ILE A 86 -3.51 3.79 0.46
CA ILE A 86 -4.33 2.59 0.54
C ILE A 86 -4.23 1.79 -0.75
N ASN A 87 -4.22 0.47 -0.63
CA ASN A 87 -4.16 -0.46 -1.77
C ASN A 87 -5.51 -0.61 -2.47
N HIS A 88 -6.14 0.53 -2.74
CA HIS A 88 -7.50 0.64 -3.26
C HIS A 88 -7.47 1.68 -4.38
N MET A 89 -7.33 1.18 -5.61
CA MET A 89 -7.30 2.04 -6.79
C MET A 89 -8.72 2.53 -7.10
N THR A 90 -8.84 3.80 -7.44
CA THR A 90 -10.09 4.42 -7.92
C THR A 90 -9.82 5.17 -9.21
N VAL A 91 -10.83 5.21 -10.08
CA VAL A 91 -10.76 6.04 -11.28
C VAL A 91 -11.01 7.48 -10.85
N VAL A 92 -9.98 8.33 -10.95
CA VAL A 92 -10.04 9.74 -10.51
C VAL A 92 -10.39 10.67 -11.66
N GLN A 93 -9.90 10.36 -12.87
CA GLN A 93 -10.01 11.19 -14.05
C GLN A 93 -10.38 10.32 -15.26
N ILE A 94 -11.18 10.87 -16.17
CA ILE A 94 -11.60 10.15 -17.38
C ILE A 94 -11.71 11.11 -18.57
N TYR A 95 -11.34 10.61 -19.75
CA TYR A 95 -11.51 11.29 -21.02
C TYR A 95 -12.37 10.42 -21.95
N VAL A 96 -13.57 10.90 -22.30
CA VAL A 96 -14.50 10.22 -23.20
C VAL A 96 -15.22 11.25 -24.07
N GLY A 97 -15.36 10.97 -25.37
CA GLY A 97 -16.11 11.85 -26.28
C GLY A 97 -15.61 13.29 -26.26
N GLU A 98 -14.31 13.50 -26.46
CA GLU A 98 -13.66 14.82 -26.49
C GLU A 98 -13.91 15.71 -25.25
N LYS A 99 -14.29 15.10 -24.12
CA LYS A 99 -14.48 15.79 -22.84
C LYS A 99 -13.62 15.12 -21.80
N TYR A 100 -13.02 15.97 -20.99
CA TYR A 100 -12.17 15.58 -19.89
C TYR A 100 -12.85 15.90 -18.58
N TRP A 101 -13.02 14.91 -17.72
CA TRP A 101 -13.58 15.07 -16.38
C TRP A 101 -12.50 14.82 -15.34
N LYS A 102 -12.31 15.83 -14.47
CA LYS A 102 -11.47 15.73 -13.27
C LYS A 102 -12.34 15.44 -12.06
N ASN A 103 -11.92 14.50 -11.23
CA ASN A 103 -12.57 14.14 -9.96
C ASN A 103 -14.00 13.59 -10.15
N ILE A 104 -14.05 12.35 -10.60
CA ILE A 104 -15.27 11.60 -10.91
C ILE A 104 -16.22 11.49 -9.70
N GLU A 105 -15.70 11.29 -8.49
CA GLU A 105 -16.52 11.11 -7.28
C GLU A 105 -17.39 12.34 -6.97
N ASN A 106 -16.90 13.54 -7.27
CA ASN A 106 -17.65 14.78 -7.09
C ASN A 106 -18.62 15.03 -8.26
N SER A 107 -18.20 14.77 -9.50
CA SER A 107 -19.03 14.96 -10.70
C SER A 107 -20.21 13.98 -10.82
N ILE A 108 -20.13 12.81 -10.19
CA ILE A 108 -21.24 11.85 -10.13
C ILE A 108 -22.34 12.35 -9.17
N LYS A 109 -21.96 12.93 -8.02
CA LYS A 109 -22.91 13.49 -7.05
C LYS A 109 -23.70 14.67 -7.63
N THR A 110 -23.12 15.40 -8.58
CA THR A 110 -23.77 16.51 -9.31
C THR A 110 -24.48 16.07 -10.60
N LYS A 111 -24.45 14.77 -10.98
CA LYS A 111 -25.02 14.23 -12.24
C LYS A 111 -24.54 14.96 -13.50
N GLU A 112 -23.33 15.48 -13.51
CA GLU A 112 -22.78 16.25 -14.65
C GLU A 112 -22.11 15.38 -15.73
N ILE A 113 -21.92 14.09 -15.47
CA ILE A 113 -21.32 13.17 -16.44
C ILE A 113 -22.40 12.70 -17.43
N ILE A 114 -22.52 13.42 -18.54
CA ILE A 114 -23.37 13.05 -19.67
C ILE A 114 -22.49 12.34 -20.69
N ILE A 115 -22.45 11.01 -20.61
CA ILE A 115 -21.82 10.15 -21.63
C ILE A 115 -22.92 9.71 -22.62
N PRO A 116 -22.67 9.75 -23.94
CA PRO A 116 -23.62 9.25 -24.94
C PRO A 116 -23.99 7.78 -24.68
N ALA A 117 -25.25 7.41 -24.93
CA ALA A 117 -25.73 6.05 -24.66
C ALA A 117 -24.91 4.96 -25.37
N ASN A 118 -24.56 5.18 -26.64
CA ASN A 118 -23.74 4.26 -27.42
C ASN A 118 -22.36 4.02 -26.76
N THR A 119 -21.69 5.10 -26.34
CA THR A 119 -20.38 5.02 -25.69
C THR A 119 -20.46 4.41 -24.29
N LYS A 120 -21.57 4.61 -23.58
CA LYS A 120 -21.80 4.03 -22.25
C LYS A 120 -21.92 2.50 -22.33
N GLU A 121 -22.69 1.97 -23.29
CA GLU A 121 -22.87 0.53 -23.49
C GLU A 121 -21.54 -0.16 -23.85
N ILE A 122 -20.81 0.40 -24.81
CA ILE A 122 -19.51 -0.13 -25.23
C ILE A 122 -18.48 -0.09 -24.10
N LEU A 123 -18.48 0.97 -23.29
CA LEU A 123 -17.60 1.06 -22.12
C LEU A 123 -17.95 0.00 -21.07
N PHE A 124 -19.24 -0.24 -20.83
CA PHE A 124 -19.69 -1.25 -19.88
C PHE A 124 -19.33 -2.66 -20.36
N GLU A 125 -19.50 -2.94 -21.64
CA GLU A 125 -19.15 -4.22 -22.24
C GLU A 125 -17.63 -4.46 -22.21
N SER A 126 -16.84 -3.50 -22.71
CA SER A 126 -15.38 -3.62 -22.78
C SER A 126 -14.73 -3.82 -21.41
N VAL A 127 -15.13 -3.06 -20.39
CA VAL A 127 -14.56 -3.22 -19.04
C VAL A 127 -15.04 -4.50 -18.38
N SER A 128 -16.33 -4.85 -18.50
CA SER A 128 -16.87 -6.05 -17.85
C SER A 128 -16.21 -7.32 -18.38
N ILE A 129 -15.92 -7.37 -19.68
CA ILE A 129 -15.29 -8.53 -20.31
C ILE A 129 -13.77 -8.56 -20.12
N ASN A 130 -13.09 -7.41 -20.15
CA ASN A 130 -11.63 -7.36 -19.96
C ASN A 130 -11.21 -7.58 -18.52
N SER A 131 -12.12 -7.38 -17.56
CA SER A 131 -11.83 -7.63 -16.17
C SER A 131 -11.52 -9.11 -15.91
N SER A 132 -10.44 -9.37 -15.17
CA SER A 132 -10.12 -10.73 -14.75
C SER A 132 -11.27 -11.33 -13.93
N TYR A 133 -11.57 -12.61 -14.14
CA TYR A 133 -12.64 -13.30 -13.37
C TYR A 133 -12.38 -13.28 -11.85
N SER A 134 -11.11 -13.27 -11.43
CA SER A 134 -10.70 -13.17 -10.03
C SER A 134 -10.92 -11.79 -9.41
N SER A 135 -11.15 -10.75 -10.23
CA SER A 135 -11.39 -9.38 -9.78
C SER A 135 -12.84 -9.23 -9.34
N ILE A 136 -13.05 -9.06 -8.04
CA ILE A 136 -14.36 -9.04 -7.38
C ILE A 136 -14.42 -7.85 -6.44
N LEU A 137 -15.53 -7.12 -6.51
CA LEU A 137 -15.88 -6.07 -5.56
C LEU A 137 -16.84 -6.64 -4.54
N LEU A 138 -16.38 -6.72 -3.29
CA LEU A 138 -17.25 -7.09 -2.18
C LEU A 138 -17.85 -5.82 -1.56
N PRO A 139 -19.17 -5.81 -1.30
CA PRO A 139 -19.79 -4.72 -0.57
C PRO A 139 -19.16 -4.61 0.82
N SER A 140 -18.97 -3.38 1.27
CA SER A 140 -18.41 -3.08 2.57
C SER A 140 -19.30 -3.62 3.69
N ILE A 141 -18.68 -4.26 4.69
CA ILE A 141 -19.40 -4.90 5.81
C ILE A 141 -19.86 -3.86 6.87
N GLY A 142 -19.44 -2.60 6.75
CA GLY A 142 -19.82 -1.51 7.67
C GLY A 142 -20.15 -0.18 6.98
N GLU A 143 -21.02 0.60 7.61
CA GLU A 143 -21.43 1.94 7.15
C GLU A 143 -20.20 2.86 7.00
N GLY A 144 -19.97 3.37 5.79
CA GLY A 144 -18.89 4.32 5.49
C GLY A 144 -17.52 3.73 5.15
N THR A 145 -17.39 2.40 5.05
CA THR A 145 -16.13 1.76 4.59
C THR A 145 -16.12 1.52 3.08
N LEU A 146 -14.96 1.67 2.44
CA LEU A 146 -14.79 1.44 0.99
C LEU A 146 -15.06 -0.02 0.64
N SER A 147 -15.53 -0.29 -0.59
CA SER A 147 -15.72 -1.64 -1.09
C SER A 147 -14.39 -2.41 -1.06
N LYS A 148 -14.45 -3.68 -0.65
CA LYS A 148 -13.23 -4.50 -0.59
C LYS A 148 -12.93 -5.02 -1.99
N GLN A 149 -11.79 -4.60 -2.53
CA GLN A 149 -11.27 -5.06 -3.81
C GLN A 149 -10.48 -6.36 -3.60
N ILE A 150 -10.84 -7.42 -4.33
CA ILE A 150 -10.10 -8.70 -4.37
C ILE A 150 -9.70 -8.95 -5.82
N GLY A 151 -8.42 -9.20 -6.08
CA GLY A 151 -7.90 -9.45 -7.43
C GLY A 151 -7.05 -8.29 -7.94
N ASN A 152 -7.05 -8.06 -9.25
CA ASN A 152 -6.31 -6.95 -9.84
C ASN A 152 -7.00 -5.62 -9.48
N GLN A 153 -6.27 -4.72 -8.84
CA GLN A 153 -6.80 -3.44 -8.35
C GLN A 153 -7.26 -2.53 -9.48
N ILE A 154 -6.59 -2.59 -10.63
CA ILE A 154 -6.99 -1.86 -11.83
C ILE A 154 -8.37 -2.33 -12.29
N ASP A 155 -8.57 -3.63 -12.49
CA ASP A 155 -9.85 -4.20 -12.90
C ASP A 155 -10.94 -3.88 -11.88
N CYS A 156 -10.65 -4.02 -10.59
CA CYS A 156 -11.57 -3.66 -9.51
C CYS A 156 -11.95 -2.18 -9.54
N SER A 157 -11.00 -1.27 -9.80
CA SER A 157 -11.26 0.16 -9.89
C SER A 157 -12.20 0.50 -11.06
N LEU A 158 -12.00 -0.14 -12.22
CA LEU A 158 -12.82 0.05 -13.41
C LEU A 158 -14.22 -0.53 -13.22
N LEU A 159 -14.34 -1.70 -12.59
CA LEU A 159 -15.64 -2.30 -12.23
C LEU A 159 -16.40 -1.41 -11.23
N ASN A 160 -15.69 -0.80 -10.26
CA ASN A 160 -16.30 0.08 -9.27
C ASN A 160 -16.82 1.34 -9.95
N PHE A 161 -16.09 1.85 -10.95
CA PHE A 161 -16.50 2.97 -11.77
C PHE A 161 -17.78 2.68 -12.57
N ILE A 162 -17.91 1.52 -13.23
CA ILE A 162 -19.17 1.11 -13.92
C ILE A 162 -20.34 1.06 -12.93
N ASN A 163 -20.13 0.42 -11.77
CA ASN A 163 -21.17 0.29 -10.77
C ASN A 163 -21.65 1.67 -10.25
N THR A 164 -20.74 2.65 -10.21
CA THR A 164 -21.07 4.03 -9.84
C THR A 164 -21.85 4.77 -10.94
N LEU A 165 -21.74 4.34 -12.21
CA LEU A 165 -22.49 4.86 -13.36
C LEU A 165 -23.83 4.12 -13.62
N ASP A 166 -24.35 3.42 -12.61
CA ASP A 166 -25.61 2.67 -12.64
C ASP A 166 -25.59 1.47 -13.63
N GLY A 167 -24.41 0.87 -13.82
CA GLY A 167 -24.22 -0.33 -14.64
C GLY A 167 -24.13 -1.61 -13.81
N ASN A 168 -25.00 -2.58 -14.09
CA ASN A 168 -24.96 -3.89 -13.44
C ASN A 168 -24.02 -4.84 -14.22
N TYR A 169 -22.73 -4.84 -13.87
CA TYR A 169 -21.69 -5.60 -14.58
C TYR A 169 -21.82 -7.14 -14.44
N ASN A 170 -22.64 -7.62 -13.50
CA ASN A 170 -22.81 -9.06 -13.23
C ASN A 170 -23.47 -9.82 -14.40
N GLU A 171 -24.26 -9.14 -15.24
CA GLU A 171 -24.98 -9.79 -16.34
C GLU A 171 -24.14 -9.90 -17.65
N ILE A 172 -23.09 -9.08 -17.78
CA ILE A 172 -22.34 -8.87 -19.04
C ILE A 172 -21.13 -9.82 -19.18
N ARG A 173 -20.79 -10.57 -18.12
CA ARG A 173 -19.54 -11.36 -17.99
C ARG A 173 -19.42 -12.62 -18.88
N LYS A 174 -20.15 -12.72 -20.00
CA LYS A 174 -20.30 -13.96 -20.81
C LYS A 174 -19.55 -14.02 -22.14
N SER A 175 -18.76 -13.02 -22.51
CA SER A 175 -17.99 -13.05 -23.76
C SER A 175 -16.50 -12.79 -23.49
N LYS A 176 -15.65 -13.02 -24.49
CA LYS A 176 -14.18 -13.08 -24.41
C LYS A 176 -13.61 -12.01 -25.36
N ILE A 177 -12.56 -11.28 -24.95
CA ILE A 177 -11.95 -10.16 -25.70
C ILE A 177 -10.55 -10.51 -26.26
N ILE A 178 -10.17 -9.81 -27.35
CA ILE A 178 -8.79 -9.48 -27.77
C ILE A 178 -8.69 -7.96 -27.97
N LEU A 179 -7.53 -7.32 -27.70
CA LEU A 179 -7.12 -6.10 -28.41
C LEU A 179 -5.65 -5.68 -28.27
N LYS A 180 -5.07 -5.22 -29.40
CA LYS A 180 -4.08 -4.13 -29.48
C LYS A 180 -3.98 -3.60 -30.91
N LYS A 181 -4.48 -2.38 -31.15
CA LYS A 181 -4.29 -1.41 -32.27
C LYS A 181 -5.64 -0.73 -32.56
N CYS A 182 -5.78 0.56 -32.22
CA CYS A 182 -6.94 1.38 -32.56
C CYS A 182 -6.58 2.40 -33.65
N ASN A 183 -7.47 2.58 -34.61
CA ASN A 183 -7.33 3.53 -35.73
C ASN A 183 -8.44 4.61 -35.73
N THR A 184 -9.39 4.54 -34.80
CA THR A 184 -10.55 5.44 -34.72
C THR A 184 -10.87 5.79 -33.26
N ILE A 185 -11.49 6.95 -33.06
CA ILE A 185 -11.94 7.47 -31.76
C ILE A 185 -13.44 7.80 -31.80
N LEU A 186 -14.12 7.59 -30.67
CA LEU A 186 -15.54 7.94 -30.53
C LEU A 186 -15.73 9.43 -30.19
N ASN A 187 -16.57 10.12 -30.96
CA ASN A 187 -16.94 11.51 -30.69
C ASN A 187 -18.07 11.62 -29.64
N ARG A 188 -18.35 12.86 -29.22
CA ARG A 188 -19.48 13.32 -28.38
C ARG A 188 -20.86 12.82 -28.79
N ASN A 189 -21.04 12.42 -30.04
CA ASN A 189 -22.32 11.92 -30.55
C ASN A 189 -22.38 10.38 -30.60
N GLY A 190 -21.27 9.69 -30.29
CA GLY A 190 -21.15 8.24 -30.42
C GLY A 190 -20.74 7.77 -31.82
N ASP A 191 -20.36 8.69 -32.71
CA ASP A 191 -19.87 8.41 -34.06
C ASP A 191 -18.37 8.10 -34.07
N ILE A 192 -17.95 7.21 -34.98
CA ILE A 192 -16.57 6.78 -35.15
C ILE A 192 -15.84 7.76 -36.08
N ILE A 193 -14.78 8.40 -35.58
CA ILE A 193 -13.96 9.36 -36.34
C ILE A 193 -12.55 8.80 -36.55
N PRO A 194 -11.93 9.01 -37.73
CA PRO A 194 -10.52 8.67 -37.94
C PRO A 194 -9.62 9.42 -36.94
N PHE A 195 -8.75 8.69 -36.25
CA PHE A 195 -7.85 9.24 -35.24
C PHE A 195 -6.51 9.63 -35.89
N SER A 196 -6.29 10.93 -36.12
CA SER A 196 -5.08 11.43 -36.79
C SER A 196 -3.88 11.52 -35.86
N HIS A 197 -2.66 11.51 -36.41
CA HIS A 197 -1.42 11.69 -35.65
C HIS A 197 -1.37 13.04 -34.91
N VAL A 198 -1.97 14.09 -35.47
CA VAL A 198 -2.04 15.41 -34.82
C VAL A 198 -2.93 15.39 -33.58
N ASP A 199 -4.03 14.63 -33.64
CA ASP A 199 -4.97 14.46 -32.53
C ASP A 199 -4.34 13.60 -31.42
N TYR A 200 -3.51 12.62 -31.80
CA TYR A 200 -2.72 11.82 -30.86
C TYR A 200 -1.72 12.69 -30.10
N ASP A 201 -0.92 13.50 -30.79
CA ASP A 201 0.07 14.37 -30.16
C ASP A 201 -0.61 15.38 -29.22
N HIS A 202 -1.76 15.93 -29.64
CA HIS A 202 -2.56 16.80 -28.80
C HIS A 202 -3.10 16.06 -27.56
N LEU A 203 -3.61 14.84 -27.70
CA LEU A 203 -4.10 14.03 -26.58
C LEU A 203 -2.97 13.70 -25.58
N VAL A 204 -1.79 13.36 -26.08
CA VAL A 204 -0.62 13.07 -25.25
C VAL A 204 -0.25 14.28 -24.41
N GLN A 205 -0.09 15.45 -25.02
CA GLN A 205 0.32 16.67 -24.33
C GLN A 205 -0.76 17.25 -23.41
N THR A 206 -2.04 17.16 -23.79
CA THR A 206 -3.12 17.81 -23.04
C THR A 206 -3.75 16.93 -21.97
N VAL A 207 -3.65 15.60 -22.09
CA VAL A 207 -4.34 14.65 -21.20
C VAL A 207 -3.35 13.67 -20.55
N ILE A 208 -2.55 12.97 -21.34
CA ILE A 208 -1.68 11.88 -20.83
C ILE A 208 -0.53 12.41 -19.99
N GLU A 209 0.18 13.43 -20.47
CA GLU A 209 1.30 14.04 -19.75
C GLU A 209 0.87 14.65 -18.41
N PRO A 210 -0.22 15.46 -18.33
CA PRO A 210 -0.75 15.93 -17.05
C PRO A 210 -1.17 14.80 -16.10
N MET A 211 -1.83 13.75 -16.61
CA MET A 211 -2.21 12.57 -15.80
C MET A 211 -0.98 11.85 -15.22
N THR A 212 0.07 11.71 -16.02
CA THR A 212 1.32 11.06 -15.62
C THR A 212 2.10 11.92 -14.62
N CYS A 213 2.10 13.25 -14.79
CA CYS A 213 2.69 14.21 -13.85
C CYS A 213 2.00 14.19 -12.48
N ASP A 214 0.68 13.94 -12.43
CA ASP A 214 -0.07 13.74 -11.19
C ASP A 214 0.20 12.36 -10.54
N GLY A 215 1.02 11.51 -11.17
CA GLY A 215 1.42 10.19 -10.67
C GLY A 215 0.29 9.16 -10.70
N LEU A 216 -0.64 9.30 -11.66
CA LEU A 216 -1.76 8.39 -11.90
C LEU A 216 -1.39 7.34 -12.95
N ASP A 217 -1.84 6.11 -12.74
CA ASP A 217 -1.74 5.06 -13.75
C ASP A 217 -2.76 5.33 -14.87
N THR A 218 -2.26 5.58 -16.08
CA THR A 218 -3.10 5.91 -17.25
C THR A 218 -3.34 4.65 -18.08
N ILE A 219 -4.61 4.33 -18.34
CA ILE A 219 -5.03 3.14 -19.10
C ILE A 219 -5.91 3.57 -20.28
N CYS A 220 -5.66 2.99 -21.45
CA CYS A 220 -6.46 3.19 -22.64
C CYS A 220 -7.36 1.98 -22.89
N ILE A 221 -8.66 2.22 -23.06
CA ILE A 221 -9.64 1.20 -23.45
C ILE A 221 -9.94 1.37 -24.93
N ALA A 222 -9.89 0.24 -25.62
CA ALA A 222 -10.09 0.09 -27.04
C ALA A 222 -11.20 -0.94 -27.26
N TYR A 223 -11.95 -0.84 -28.35
CA TYR A 223 -12.86 -1.89 -28.82
C TYR A 223 -12.84 -1.93 -30.35
N ARG A 224 -13.16 -3.09 -30.94
CA ARG A 224 -13.28 -3.29 -32.39
C ARG A 224 -14.45 -4.22 -32.65
N ASP A 225 -15.34 -3.81 -33.54
CA ASP A 225 -16.46 -4.63 -33.99
C ASP A 225 -16.01 -5.54 -35.14
N PHE A 226 -16.34 -6.84 -35.02
CA PHE A 226 -16.14 -7.81 -36.10
C PHE A 226 -17.49 -8.16 -36.71
N SER A 227 -17.58 -8.18 -38.04
CA SER A 227 -18.73 -8.75 -38.75
C SER A 227 -18.80 -10.25 -38.47
N SER A 228 -20.01 -10.80 -38.34
CA SER A 228 -20.24 -12.23 -38.08
C SER A 228 -19.63 -13.16 -39.13
N ASP A 229 -19.33 -12.64 -40.32
CA ASP A 229 -18.80 -13.38 -41.46
C ASP A 229 -17.26 -13.42 -41.48
N ASP A 230 -16.57 -12.51 -40.77
CA ASP A 230 -15.10 -12.39 -40.74
C ASP A 230 -14.58 -12.48 -39.29
N LEU A 231 -14.84 -13.61 -38.64
CA LEU A 231 -14.25 -13.90 -37.32
C LEU A 231 -12.78 -14.32 -37.49
N PRO A 232 -11.82 -13.53 -36.98
CA PRO A 232 -10.42 -13.89 -37.07
C PRO A 232 -10.11 -15.11 -36.20
N ALA A 233 -9.02 -15.80 -36.52
CA ALA A 233 -8.53 -16.88 -35.68
C ALA A 233 -8.03 -16.31 -34.35
N TRP A 234 -8.87 -16.38 -33.30
CA TRP A 234 -8.62 -15.84 -31.96
C TRP A 234 -7.33 -16.35 -31.29
N ASN A 235 -6.76 -17.44 -31.78
CA ASN A 235 -5.49 -18.01 -31.28
C ASN A 235 -4.25 -17.33 -31.88
N ASN A 236 -4.41 -16.46 -32.89
CA ASN A 236 -3.32 -15.80 -33.58
C ASN A 236 -3.52 -14.27 -33.52
N GLU A 237 -2.95 -13.65 -32.48
CA GLU A 237 -3.07 -12.21 -32.21
C GLU A 237 -2.70 -11.34 -33.42
N THR A 238 -1.69 -11.70 -34.22
CA THR A 238 -1.29 -10.89 -35.38
C THR A 238 -2.35 -10.86 -36.49
N SER A 239 -3.14 -11.93 -36.65
CA SER A 239 -4.19 -12.00 -37.69
C SER A 239 -5.42 -11.15 -37.35
N VAL A 240 -5.70 -10.96 -36.06
CA VAL A 240 -6.80 -10.14 -35.53
C VAL A 240 -6.48 -8.64 -35.66
N VAL A 241 -5.18 -8.32 -35.74
CA VAL A 241 -4.64 -6.96 -35.62
C VAL A 241 -4.35 -6.31 -36.98
N ASP A 242 -4.04 -7.10 -38.02
CA ASP A 242 -3.64 -6.59 -39.35
C ASP A 242 -4.74 -6.70 -40.44
N GLN A 243 -5.92 -7.25 -40.12
CA GLN A 243 -7.16 -7.07 -40.90
C GLN A 243 -7.79 -5.71 -40.61
#